data_AF-A0A9C9TAM3-F1
#
_entry.id   AF-A0A9C9TAM3-F1
#
_cell.length_a   1.000
_cell.length_b   1.000
_cell.length_c   1.000
_cell.angle_alpha   90.00
_cell.angle_beta   90.00
_cell.angle_gamma   90.00
#
_symmetry.space_group_name_H-M   'P 1'
#
loop_
_entity.id
_entity.type
_entity.pdbx_description
1 polymer ?
#
loop_
_entity_poly.entity_id
_entity_poly.type
_entity_poly.pdbx_seq_one_letter_code
_entity_poly.pdbx_strand_id
1 'polypeptide(L)'
;MSELADFVLDAFRQAGGIVEPPAYGFYEALLPEEAARRWGVPAYQRLGFSDDPPPEVVDLGEGVILGYGHPLVETLVEDLRAEPACTQVYINDVRLDKRGLFELAHETLTFPNAHLSQAPRGSIAARRCHYVRFNFKAALITDEKRERLVAIVMDAQSGLPVPALIREEGLIRLEEKPAFEHLAPAPVRWLPGQRDVLSLPVLQGLLERASRAAVDELADVLASLRQRAARHLELDRARLTEYYDDIARDLGQRIERTTDDARRASLEDKLVAVRAEREAKLADVEAKYRLRVELELINLQVIVQPKLLLPVLVGDRAAKVERTVVWDPLLHRVEPWTCDVCGRAATRLMLCSGGHLVHEGCLLPEQCVDCKRVYCRRCAEQIGECVVCHRPVCVHSLNRCDTCGRGTCHAHVGLCHAADGEPASLPPAEPPPPRSAQKEKGKRPPESEATGEERKEQGEGISAPTRRETGQKKRVEPTRPDRSRRAGRAARQARSASAARSEGPKPYKIEVYVEPQAPVVNAFVLTRGKKQIAVRSWELTDQGIEVICRCEKWYSCPVHGRVLKPARPSEIESQIEAQIEELRQEYGVSTRQVFRYAFIRSASRQVPRIVLRGAWRAED
;
A
#
# COMPACT_ATOMS: atom_id res chain seq x y z
N MET A 1 2.10 28.78 -13.81
CA MET A 1 3.53 28.89 -14.11
C MET A 1 3.90 27.59 -14.81
N SER A 2 4.70 27.63 -15.88
CA SER A 2 5.17 26.41 -16.54
C SER A 2 6.23 25.73 -15.69
N GLU A 3 6.33 24.40 -15.75
CA GLU A 3 7.35 23.62 -15.01
C GLU A 3 8.78 24.10 -15.32
N LEU A 4 9.02 24.52 -16.56
CA LEU A 4 10.28 25.11 -17.00
C LEU A 4 10.58 26.44 -16.29
N ALA A 5 9.55 27.28 -16.10
CA ALA A 5 9.71 28.54 -15.39
C ALA A 5 10.01 28.30 -13.91
N ASP A 6 9.27 27.42 -13.25
CA ASP A 6 9.56 27.06 -11.86
C ASP A 6 10.99 26.53 -11.70
N PHE A 7 11.42 25.61 -12.58
CA PHE A 7 12.78 25.05 -12.58
C PHE A 7 13.88 26.12 -12.67
N VAL A 8 13.83 26.99 -13.68
CA VAL A 8 14.89 28.00 -13.91
C VAL A 8 14.89 29.04 -12.79
N LEU A 9 13.71 29.52 -12.37
CA LEU A 9 13.61 30.56 -11.35
C LEU A 9 14.02 30.04 -9.97
N ASP A 10 13.70 28.79 -9.64
CA ASP A 10 14.16 28.17 -8.39
C ASP A 10 15.66 27.90 -8.39
N ALA A 11 16.23 27.45 -9.52
CA ALA A 11 17.69 27.31 -9.65
C ALA A 11 18.40 28.65 -9.42
N PHE A 12 17.86 29.74 -9.96
CA PHE A 12 18.38 31.09 -9.75
C PHE A 12 18.29 31.51 -8.27
N ARG A 13 17.14 31.30 -7.61
CA ARG A 13 16.98 31.59 -6.18
C ARG A 13 17.92 30.78 -5.31
N GLN A 14 18.10 29.49 -5.62
CA GLN A 14 18.99 28.59 -4.90
C GLN A 14 20.46 29.04 -5.01
N ALA A 15 20.85 29.58 -6.16
CA ALA A 15 22.17 30.18 -6.35
C ALA A 15 22.32 31.58 -5.72
N GLY A 16 21.32 32.05 -4.95
CA GLY A 16 21.32 33.37 -4.31
C GLY A 16 20.86 34.51 -5.21
N GLY A 17 20.27 34.19 -6.38
CA GLY A 17 19.70 35.16 -7.30
C GLY A 17 18.39 35.76 -6.80
N ILE A 18 18.18 37.04 -7.12
CA ILE A 18 16.94 37.75 -6.84
C ILE A 18 16.08 37.68 -8.10
N VAL A 19 14.87 37.15 -7.98
CA VAL A 19 13.91 36.99 -9.08
C VAL A 19 12.69 37.85 -8.80
N GLU A 20 12.37 38.75 -9.71
CA GLU A 20 11.17 39.58 -9.64
C GLU A 20 9.95 38.86 -10.25
N PRO A 21 8.73 39.15 -9.77
CA PRO A 21 7.51 38.65 -10.39
C PRO A 21 7.40 39.12 -11.84
N PRO A 22 6.71 38.37 -12.70
CA PRO A 22 6.73 38.64 -14.14
C PRO A 22 6.03 39.96 -14.47
N ALA A 23 6.69 40.79 -15.27
CA ALA A 23 6.14 42.00 -15.87
C ALA A 23 6.06 41.83 -17.39
N TYR A 24 4.87 41.99 -17.97
CA TYR A 24 4.64 41.87 -19.41
C TYR A 24 5.11 40.52 -20.02
N GLY A 25 5.00 39.42 -19.26
CA GLY A 25 5.38 38.07 -19.72
C GLY A 25 6.88 37.76 -19.59
N PHE A 26 7.68 38.67 -19.03
CA PHE A 26 9.10 38.44 -18.73
C PHE A 26 9.36 38.45 -17.22
N TYR A 27 10.23 37.55 -16.78
CA TYR A 27 10.81 37.55 -15.45
C TYR A 27 12.16 38.27 -15.49
N GLU A 28 12.41 39.12 -14.50
CA GLU A 28 13.71 39.75 -14.32
C GLU A 28 14.45 39.06 -13.18
N ALA A 29 15.73 38.73 -13.41
CA ALA A 29 16.55 38.09 -12.41
C ALA A 29 17.95 38.73 -12.35
N LEU A 30 18.44 38.92 -11.13
CA LEU A 30 19.80 39.35 -10.85
C LEU A 30 20.55 38.21 -10.15
N LEU A 31 21.58 37.69 -10.82
CA LEU A 31 22.43 36.61 -10.35
C LEU A 31 23.70 37.15 -9.70
N PRO A 32 24.23 36.48 -8.66
CA PRO A 32 25.59 36.71 -8.18
C PRO A 32 26.61 36.45 -9.30
N GLU A 33 27.71 37.21 -9.31
CA GLU A 33 28.76 37.11 -10.35
C GLU A 33 29.37 35.71 -10.47
N GLU A 34 29.42 34.95 -9.38
CA GLU A 34 29.88 33.57 -9.38
C GLU A 34 28.92 32.65 -10.14
N ALA A 35 27.61 32.75 -9.89
CA ALA A 35 26.58 31.97 -10.57
C ALA A 35 26.48 32.35 -12.06
N ALA A 36 26.53 33.65 -12.36
CA ALA A 36 26.52 34.16 -13.73
C ALA A 36 27.71 33.63 -14.55
N ARG A 37 28.93 33.69 -13.99
CA ARG A 37 30.13 33.10 -14.63
C ARG A 37 30.03 31.59 -14.77
N ARG A 38 29.54 30.88 -13.75
CA ARG A 38 29.39 29.43 -13.76
C ARG A 38 28.47 28.97 -14.89
N TRP A 39 27.35 29.67 -15.11
CA TRP A 39 26.38 29.31 -16.15
C TRP A 39 26.63 30.00 -17.49
N GLY A 40 27.70 30.79 -17.62
CA GLY A 40 28.09 31.46 -18.86
C GLY A 40 27.08 32.51 -19.32
N VAL A 41 26.42 33.20 -18.38
CA VAL A 41 25.37 34.18 -18.68
C VAL A 41 25.61 35.54 -18.01
N PRO A 42 25.02 36.64 -18.51
CA PRO A 42 25.06 37.92 -17.82
C PRO A 42 24.42 37.84 -16.42
N ALA A 43 24.89 38.69 -15.50
CA ALA A 43 24.35 38.75 -14.14
C ALA A 43 22.89 39.23 -14.12
N TYR A 44 22.52 40.15 -15.02
CA TYR A 44 21.14 40.56 -15.21
C TYR A 44 20.51 39.76 -16.35
N GLN A 45 19.36 39.15 -16.08
CA GLN A 45 18.63 38.31 -17.02
C GLN A 45 17.19 38.75 -17.14
N ARG A 46 16.69 38.79 -18.39
CA ARG A 46 15.29 39.06 -18.70
C ARG A 46 14.74 37.89 -19.49
N LEU A 47 13.95 37.05 -18.82
CA LEU A 47 13.57 35.70 -19.27
C LEU A 47 12.10 35.63 -19.67
N GLY A 48 11.83 35.20 -20.90
CA GLY A 48 10.50 34.74 -21.33
C GLY A 48 10.49 33.22 -21.43
N PHE A 49 9.33 32.58 -21.28
CA PHE A 49 9.21 31.11 -21.38
C PHE A 49 8.31 30.74 -22.56
N SER A 50 8.78 29.83 -23.42
CA SER A 50 8.10 29.44 -24.66
C SER A 50 6.73 28.78 -24.44
N ASP A 51 6.50 28.16 -23.28
CA ASP A 51 5.22 27.55 -22.90
C ASP A 51 4.16 28.58 -22.44
N ASP A 52 4.54 29.85 -22.26
CA ASP A 52 3.67 30.93 -21.80
C ASP A 52 3.89 32.18 -22.69
N PRO A 53 3.46 32.14 -23.97
CA PRO A 53 3.74 33.21 -24.91
C PRO A 53 3.02 34.50 -24.47
N PRO A 54 3.71 35.66 -24.44
CA PRO A 54 3.08 36.91 -24.06
C PRO A 54 1.90 37.23 -25.01
N PRO A 55 0.79 37.79 -24.50
CA PRO A 55 -0.30 38.28 -25.34
C PRO A 55 0.23 39.34 -26.29
N GLU A 56 -0.28 39.32 -27.52
CA GLU A 56 0.23 40.03 -28.69
C GLU A 56 0.80 41.45 -28.42
N VAL A 57 1.94 41.67 -29.07
CA VAL A 57 2.61 42.94 -29.44
C VAL A 57 3.66 43.50 -28.45
N VAL A 58 4.84 43.81 -29.02
CA VAL A 58 5.58 45.09 -29.01
C VAL A 58 7.09 44.85 -28.80
N ASP A 59 7.85 45.31 -29.78
CA ASP A 59 9.29 45.58 -29.79
C ASP A 59 9.78 46.19 -28.45
N LEU A 60 10.26 45.35 -27.52
CA LEU A 60 10.71 45.75 -26.18
C LEU A 60 11.92 44.91 -25.73
N GLY A 61 13.09 45.17 -26.34
CA GLY A 61 14.42 44.86 -25.81
C GLY A 61 14.86 43.38 -25.84
N GLU A 62 16.18 43.16 -25.81
CA GLU A 62 16.87 41.86 -25.84
C GLU A 62 16.49 40.97 -24.63
N GLY A 63 15.33 40.30 -24.69
CA GLY A 63 14.93 39.26 -23.72
C GLY A 63 15.22 37.86 -24.27
N VAL A 64 15.66 36.94 -23.40
CA VAL A 64 15.96 35.55 -23.78
C VAL A 64 14.70 34.70 -23.59
N ILE A 65 14.25 34.06 -24.67
CA ILE A 65 13.14 33.09 -24.61
C ILE A 65 13.70 31.70 -24.34
N LEU A 66 13.29 31.11 -23.23
CA LEU A 66 13.70 29.79 -22.79
C LEU A 66 12.70 28.72 -23.21
N GLY A 67 13.22 27.65 -23.80
CA GLY A 67 12.54 26.37 -23.99
C GLY A 67 13.41 25.24 -23.46
N TYR A 68 12.89 24.01 -23.44
CA TYR A 68 13.62 22.86 -22.88
C TYR A 68 14.98 22.57 -23.52
N GLY A 69 15.16 22.91 -24.81
CA GLY A 69 16.44 22.75 -25.53
C GLY A 69 17.34 23.98 -25.51
N HIS A 70 17.10 24.96 -24.63
CA HIS A 70 17.94 26.15 -24.56
C HIS A 70 19.25 25.84 -23.81
N PRO A 71 20.44 26.29 -24.26
CA PRO A 71 21.72 25.95 -23.64
C PRO A 71 21.81 26.29 -22.14
N LEU A 72 21.25 27.41 -21.70
CA LEU A 72 21.15 27.74 -20.26
C LEU A 72 20.38 26.67 -19.47
N VAL A 73 19.29 26.14 -20.02
CA VAL A 73 18.49 25.10 -19.34
C VAL A 73 19.31 23.81 -19.25
N GLU A 74 20.01 23.43 -20.33
CA GLU A 74 20.91 22.28 -20.33
C GLU A 74 22.03 22.43 -19.29
N THR A 75 22.72 23.58 -19.26
CA THR A 75 23.76 23.89 -18.26
C THR A 75 23.22 23.81 -16.84
N LEU A 76 22.03 24.37 -16.57
CA LEU A 76 21.39 24.28 -15.26
C LEU A 76 21.08 22.84 -14.87
N VAL A 77 20.58 22.03 -15.81
CA VAL A 77 20.31 20.61 -15.59
C VAL A 77 21.59 19.83 -15.29
N GLU A 78 22.69 20.08 -16.02
CA GLU A 78 23.97 19.42 -15.80
C GLU A 78 24.59 19.80 -14.45
N ASP A 79 24.58 21.09 -14.10
CA ASP A 79 25.09 21.61 -12.82
C ASP A 79 24.31 21.01 -11.63
N LEU A 80 22.97 21.01 -11.70
CA LEU A 80 22.11 20.42 -10.66
C LEU A 80 22.23 18.90 -10.57
N ARG A 81 22.60 18.20 -11.66
CA ARG A 81 22.91 16.77 -11.64
C ARG A 81 24.28 16.46 -11.05
N ALA A 82 25.22 17.40 -11.12
CA ALA A 82 26.56 17.22 -10.57
C ALA A 82 26.58 17.31 -9.04
N GLU A 83 25.64 18.04 -8.43
CA GLU A 83 25.49 18.12 -6.99
C GLU A 83 24.64 16.95 -6.45
N PRO A 84 25.13 16.17 -5.46
CA PRO A 84 24.30 15.15 -4.82
C PRO A 84 23.14 15.83 -4.09
N ALA A 85 21.93 15.70 -4.65
CA ALA A 85 20.70 16.26 -4.11
C ALA A 85 20.16 15.43 -2.92
N CYS A 86 20.96 15.32 -1.86
CA CYS A 86 20.54 14.71 -0.61
C CYS A 86 20.01 15.80 0.33
N THR A 87 18.70 15.78 0.61
CA THR A 87 18.09 16.71 1.57
C THR A 87 17.51 15.97 2.77
N GLN A 88 17.56 16.62 3.93
CA GLN A 88 16.93 16.14 5.15
C GLN A 88 15.88 17.15 5.61
N VAL A 89 14.65 16.67 5.78
CA VAL A 89 13.48 17.45 6.19
C VAL A 89 12.76 16.76 7.35
N TYR A 90 11.87 17.50 8.00
CA TYR A 90 11.25 17.10 9.26
C TYR A 90 9.74 17.26 9.20
N ILE A 91 9.04 16.32 9.82
CA ILE A 91 7.61 16.41 10.11
C ILE A 91 7.46 16.75 11.59
N ASN A 92 7.18 18.02 11.86
CA ASN A 92 7.08 18.54 13.23
C ASN A 92 5.64 18.56 13.76
N ASP A 93 4.64 18.68 12.89
CA ASP A 93 3.23 18.81 13.28
C ASP A 93 2.60 17.44 13.61
N VAL A 94 3.10 16.79 14.66
CA VAL A 94 2.60 15.49 15.12
C VAL A 94 2.41 15.44 16.63
N ARG A 95 1.39 14.70 17.04
CA ARG A 95 1.01 14.56 18.45
C ARG A 95 1.55 13.25 19.03
N LEU A 96 2.46 13.36 20.01
CA LEU A 96 3.14 12.22 20.64
C LEU A 96 2.42 11.70 21.89
N ASP A 97 1.11 11.49 21.79
CA ASP A 97 0.34 10.81 22.81
C ASP A 97 -0.64 9.82 22.16
N LYS A 98 -0.59 8.57 22.63
CA LYS A 98 -1.54 7.55 22.25
C LYS A 98 -1.87 6.68 23.44
N ARG A 99 -2.94 7.07 24.15
CA ARG A 99 -3.53 6.22 25.20
C ARG A 99 -4.13 4.98 24.55
N GLY A 100 -4.01 3.84 25.23
CA GLY A 100 -4.53 2.57 24.73
C GLY A 100 -3.77 2.01 23.52
N LEU A 101 -2.48 2.34 23.38
CA LEU A 101 -1.67 1.87 22.24
C LEU A 101 -1.58 0.34 22.20
N PHE A 102 -1.51 -0.31 23.37
CA PHE A 102 -1.46 -1.77 23.42
C PHE A 102 -2.76 -2.40 22.94
N GLU A 103 -3.90 -1.90 23.39
CA GLU A 103 -5.23 -2.37 23.02
C GLU A 103 -5.46 -2.20 21.52
N LEU A 104 -5.10 -1.03 20.98
CA LEU A 104 -5.16 -0.79 19.54
C LEU A 104 -4.26 -1.76 18.76
N ALA A 105 -3.04 -2.02 19.25
CA ALA A 105 -2.14 -2.97 18.62
C ALA A 105 -2.68 -4.40 18.67
N HIS A 106 -3.32 -4.79 19.76
CA HIS A 106 -3.96 -6.10 19.92
C HIS A 106 -5.16 -6.28 18.97
N GLU A 107 -5.91 -5.22 18.70
CA GLU A 107 -7.01 -5.23 17.72
C GLU A 107 -6.49 -5.23 16.27
N THR A 108 -5.38 -4.56 16.01
CA THR A 108 -4.83 -4.38 14.66
C THR A 108 -3.95 -5.55 14.21
N LEU A 109 -3.14 -6.10 15.12
CA LEU A 109 -2.17 -7.16 14.85
C LEU A 109 -2.72 -8.52 15.30
N THR A 110 -2.83 -9.46 14.37
CA THR A 110 -3.43 -10.77 14.60
C THR A 110 -2.40 -11.89 14.48
N PHE A 111 -2.41 -12.80 15.45
CA PHE A 111 -1.51 -13.95 15.49
C PHE A 111 -2.33 -15.24 15.69
N PRO A 112 -2.69 -15.97 14.62
CA PRO A 112 -3.61 -17.10 14.74
C PRO A 112 -3.12 -18.23 15.67
N ASN A 113 -1.80 -18.39 15.84
CA ASN A 113 -1.21 -19.42 16.68
C ASN A 113 -0.41 -18.87 17.89
N ALA A 114 -0.52 -17.58 18.21
CA ALA A 114 0.20 -16.97 19.32
C ALA A 114 -0.61 -15.83 19.96
N HIS A 115 -0.18 -15.37 21.13
CA HIS A 115 -0.80 -14.26 21.85
C HIS A 115 0.14 -13.06 21.95
N LEU A 116 -0.44 -11.87 21.81
CA LEU A 116 0.24 -10.60 22.05
C LEU A 116 0.07 -10.20 23.52
N SER A 117 1.18 -9.86 24.18
CA SER A 117 1.21 -9.37 25.56
C SER A 117 2.19 -8.21 25.72
N GLN A 118 2.00 -7.37 26.73
CA GLN A 118 2.96 -6.30 27.02
C GLN A 118 4.28 -6.88 27.53
N ALA A 119 5.39 -6.25 27.16
CA ALA A 119 6.68 -6.59 27.75
C ALA A 119 6.72 -6.15 29.23
N PRO A 120 7.26 -6.96 30.16
CA PRO A 120 7.25 -6.67 31.61
C PRO A 120 7.88 -5.33 32.03
N ARG A 121 8.74 -4.75 31.19
CA ARG A 121 9.39 -3.45 31.40
C ARG A 121 9.20 -2.50 30.21
N GLY A 122 8.30 -2.82 29.29
CA GLY A 122 8.06 -2.03 28.08
C GLY A 122 7.18 -0.83 28.38
N SER A 123 7.76 0.36 28.46
CA SER A 123 7.00 1.61 28.45
C SER A 123 6.92 2.18 27.05
N ILE A 124 5.87 2.95 26.77
CA ILE A 124 5.78 3.74 25.53
C ILE A 124 6.92 4.78 25.53
N ALA A 125 7.63 4.88 24.42
CA ALA A 125 8.71 5.84 24.26
C ALA A 125 8.63 6.57 22.92
N ALA A 126 8.80 7.89 22.94
CA ALA A 126 8.94 8.68 21.72
C ALA A 126 10.36 8.53 21.15
N ARG A 127 10.47 8.35 19.83
CA ARG A 127 11.74 8.24 19.10
C ARG A 127 11.65 8.90 17.74
N ARG A 128 12.79 9.38 17.22
CA ARG A 128 12.89 9.83 15.82
C ARG A 128 12.94 8.62 14.90
N CYS A 129 11.97 8.51 14.01
CA CYS A 129 11.95 7.57 12.91
C CYS A 129 12.28 8.29 11.60
N HIS A 130 12.78 7.54 10.62
CA HIS A 130 13.31 8.09 9.39
C HIS A 130 12.63 7.39 8.23
N TYR A 131 12.08 8.18 7.31
CA TYR A 131 11.74 7.72 5.99
C TYR A 131 12.85 8.12 5.02
N VAL A 132 13.09 7.28 4.03
CA VAL A 132 14.03 7.55 2.95
C VAL A 132 13.26 7.45 1.64
N ARG A 133 13.11 8.57 0.96
CA ARG A 133 12.53 8.64 -0.38
C ARG A 133 13.64 8.45 -1.40
N PHE A 134 13.47 7.45 -2.26
CA PHE A 134 14.29 7.20 -3.42
C PHE A 134 13.52 7.64 -4.65
N ASN A 135 14.09 8.56 -5.43
CA ASN A 135 13.51 8.95 -6.72
C ASN A 135 14.32 8.31 -7.84
N PHE A 136 13.66 7.50 -8.65
CA PHE A 136 14.25 6.78 -9.76
C PHE A 136 13.79 7.34 -11.10
N LYS A 137 14.70 7.37 -12.08
CA LYS A 137 14.34 7.36 -13.49
C LYS A 137 14.22 5.89 -13.91
N ALA A 138 13.01 5.45 -14.22
CA ALA A 138 12.73 4.12 -14.73
C ALA A 138 12.67 4.15 -16.26
N ALA A 139 13.58 3.43 -16.93
CA ALA A 139 13.53 3.18 -18.35
C ALA A 139 12.92 1.78 -18.61
N LEU A 140 11.76 1.77 -19.27
CA LEU A 140 11.03 0.58 -19.70
C LEU A 140 11.39 0.32 -21.16
N ILE A 141 12.17 -0.72 -21.42
CA ILE A 141 12.78 -0.97 -22.73
C ILE A 141 12.18 -2.24 -23.32
N THR A 142 11.60 -2.12 -24.50
CA THR A 142 11.14 -3.19 -25.39
C THR A 142 11.69 -2.91 -26.79
N ASP A 143 10.85 -2.91 -27.83
CA ASP A 143 11.16 -2.30 -29.12
C ASP A 143 11.20 -0.77 -29.02
N GLU A 144 10.43 -0.19 -28.09
CA GLU A 144 10.49 1.21 -27.70
C GLU A 144 11.12 1.38 -26.31
N LYS A 145 11.77 2.54 -26.07
CA LYS A 145 12.21 2.98 -24.75
C LYS A 145 11.23 4.04 -24.21
N ARG A 146 10.66 3.79 -23.04
CA ARG A 146 9.79 4.74 -22.32
C ARG A 146 10.42 5.08 -20.98
N GLU A 147 10.53 6.37 -20.67
CA GLU A 147 11.10 6.84 -19.41
C GLU A 147 10.03 7.43 -18.50
N ARG A 148 10.18 7.21 -17.19
CA ARG A 148 9.28 7.77 -16.17
C ARG A 148 10.00 7.99 -14.85
N LEU A 149 9.55 8.97 -14.08
CA LEU A 149 9.96 9.14 -12.69
C LEU A 149 9.13 8.26 -11.77
N VAL A 150 9.79 7.57 -10.83
CA VAL A 150 9.15 6.73 -9.81
C VAL A 150 9.74 7.09 -8.45
N ALA A 151 8.89 7.55 -7.54
CA ALA A 151 9.27 7.80 -6.15
C ALA A 151 8.89 6.60 -5.28
N ILE A 152 9.80 6.16 -4.41
CA ILE A 152 9.53 5.13 -3.41
C ILE A 152 9.98 5.63 -2.05
N VAL A 153 9.05 5.67 -1.09
CA VAL A 153 9.35 6.04 0.30
C VAL A 153 9.47 4.78 1.13
N MET A 154 10.60 4.61 1.80
CA MET A 154 10.90 3.48 2.68
C MET A 154 10.97 3.95 4.13
N ASP A 155 10.38 3.21 5.07
CA ASP A 155 10.65 3.39 6.49
C ASP A 155 11.98 2.71 6.84
N ALA A 156 12.95 3.50 7.30
CA ALA A 156 14.31 3.03 7.55
C ALA A 156 14.37 2.01 8.70
N GLN A 157 13.49 2.13 9.69
CA GLN A 157 13.49 1.25 10.85
C GLN A 157 12.85 -0.11 10.57
N SER A 158 11.79 -0.16 9.79
CA SER A 158 11.09 -1.40 9.41
C SER A 158 11.58 -2.01 8.10
N GLY A 159 12.16 -1.22 7.21
CA GLY A 159 12.57 -1.63 5.87
C GLY A 159 11.38 -1.82 4.91
N LEU A 160 10.21 -1.27 5.24
CA LEU A 160 8.98 -1.41 4.47
C LEU A 160 8.69 -0.17 3.62
N PRO A 161 8.10 -0.33 2.41
CA PRO A 161 7.61 0.79 1.64
C PRO A 161 6.38 1.43 2.31
N VAL A 162 6.29 2.75 2.23
CA VAL A 162 5.22 3.58 2.81
C VAL A 162 4.56 4.41 1.70
N PRO A 163 3.78 3.79 0.79
CA PRO A 163 3.20 4.48 -0.37
C PRO A 163 2.20 5.56 0.01
N ALA A 164 1.64 5.53 1.23
CA ALA A 164 0.76 6.57 1.74
C ALA A 164 1.43 7.95 1.76
N LEU A 165 2.75 8.03 2.06
CA LEU A 165 3.47 9.30 2.11
C LEU A 165 3.62 9.96 0.74
N ILE A 166 3.67 9.17 -0.34
CA ILE A 166 3.73 9.70 -1.71
C ILE A 166 2.34 10.22 -2.11
N ARG A 167 1.29 9.42 -1.85
CA ARG A 167 -0.09 9.78 -2.21
C ARG A 167 -0.65 10.97 -1.43
N GLU A 168 -0.08 11.27 -0.28
CA GLU A 168 -0.52 12.33 0.63
C GLU A 168 0.46 13.50 0.70
N GLU A 169 1.49 13.53 -0.18
CA GLU A 169 2.61 14.48 -0.13
C GLU A 169 2.16 15.95 -0.06
N GLY A 170 1.17 16.34 -0.87
CA GLY A 170 0.65 17.72 -0.91
C GLY A 170 -0.05 18.19 0.38
N LEU A 171 -0.31 17.30 1.34
CA LEU A 171 -0.94 17.61 2.63
C LEU A 171 0.06 17.59 3.79
N ILE A 172 1.29 17.12 3.56
CA ILE A 172 2.31 16.98 4.61
C ILE A 172 3.17 18.23 4.64
N ARG A 173 3.17 18.92 5.78
CA ARG A 173 4.08 20.04 5.99
C ARG A 173 5.48 19.53 6.32
N LEU A 174 6.40 19.69 5.37
CA LEU A 174 7.82 19.43 5.56
C LEU A 174 8.52 20.72 6.01
N GLU A 175 9.41 20.59 6.99
CA GLU A 175 10.18 21.70 7.54
C GLU A 175 11.68 21.37 7.51
N GLU A 176 12.54 22.39 7.37
CA GLU A 176 14.00 22.20 7.35
C GLU A 176 14.61 22.10 8.75
N LYS A 177 13.90 22.58 9.77
CA LYS A 177 14.38 22.61 11.16
C LYS A 177 13.68 21.54 12.01
N PRO A 178 14.43 20.75 12.79
CA PRO A 178 13.83 19.76 13.70
C PRO A 178 13.21 20.41 14.94
N ALA A 179 11.99 20.03 15.30
CA ALA A 179 11.41 20.38 16.60
C ALA A 179 11.73 19.35 17.72
N PHE A 180 12.22 18.15 17.36
CA PHE A 180 12.37 17.01 18.27
C PHE A 180 13.79 16.43 18.33
N GLU A 181 14.83 17.27 18.25
CA GLU A 181 16.24 16.82 18.29
C GLU A 181 16.60 16.03 19.55
N HIS A 182 15.98 16.38 20.68
CA HIS A 182 16.21 15.74 21.98
C HIS A 182 15.79 14.26 22.02
N LEU A 183 14.97 13.78 21.07
CA LEU A 183 14.58 12.38 21.01
C LEU A 183 15.69 11.52 20.40
N ALA A 184 15.97 10.36 20.99
CA ALA A 184 16.88 9.40 20.39
C ALA A 184 16.31 8.82 19.07
N PRO A 185 17.16 8.47 18.08
CA PRO A 185 16.73 7.74 16.90
C PRO A 185 16.22 6.34 17.27
N ALA A 186 15.18 5.89 16.58
CA ALA A 186 14.68 4.53 16.71
C ALA A 186 15.62 3.53 16.02
N PRO A 187 15.85 2.34 16.60
CA PRO A 187 16.76 1.34 16.05
C PRO A 187 16.21 0.73 14.75
N VAL A 188 17.12 0.32 13.86
CA VAL A 188 16.80 -0.46 12.67
C VAL A 188 16.47 -1.89 13.07
N ARG A 189 15.27 -2.38 12.70
CA ARG A 189 14.73 -3.67 13.14
C ARG A 189 14.97 -4.79 12.15
N TRP A 190 14.99 -4.47 10.85
CA TRP A 190 15.18 -5.46 9.78
C TRP A 190 16.64 -5.81 9.51
N LEU A 191 17.58 -5.03 10.06
CA LEU A 191 19.02 -5.26 10.02
C LEU A 191 19.64 -5.04 11.41
N PRO A 192 19.55 -6.04 12.30
CA PRO A 192 20.06 -5.94 13.68
C PRO A 192 21.56 -5.64 13.72
N GLY A 193 22.01 -4.95 14.77
CA GLY A 193 23.42 -4.62 15.00
C GLY A 193 23.89 -3.28 14.43
N GLN A 194 23.04 -2.62 13.61
CA GLN A 194 23.32 -1.28 13.12
C GLN A 194 22.99 -0.22 14.18
N ARG A 195 23.98 0.62 14.51
CA ARG A 195 23.82 1.72 15.48
C ARG A 195 23.32 3.00 14.81
N ASP A 196 23.79 3.27 13.61
CA ASP A 196 23.37 4.42 12.82
C ASP A 196 22.29 3.99 11.81
N VAL A 197 21.20 4.75 11.80
CA VAL A 197 20.01 4.50 10.96
C VAL A 197 20.30 4.83 9.49
N LEU A 198 21.25 5.73 9.23
CA LEU A 198 21.60 6.17 7.87
C LEU A 198 22.99 5.66 7.46
N SER A 199 23.46 4.58 8.09
CA SER A 199 24.72 3.95 7.70
C SER A 199 24.64 3.37 6.29
N LEU A 200 25.78 3.27 5.62
CA LEU A 200 25.86 2.73 4.25
C LEU A 200 25.19 1.35 4.09
N PRO A 201 25.38 0.36 5.00
CA PRO A 201 24.69 -0.93 4.89
C PRO A 201 23.16 -0.82 4.97
N VAL A 202 22.65 0.12 5.78
CA VAL A 202 21.20 0.35 5.89
C VAL A 202 20.69 0.96 4.59
N LEU A 203 21.35 2.01 4.07
CA LEU A 203 20.96 2.66 2.82
C LEU A 203 21.03 1.72 1.62
N GLN A 204 22.05 0.86 1.53
CA GLN A 204 22.17 -0.15 0.48
C GLN A 204 21.02 -1.16 0.53
N GLY A 205 20.72 -1.72 1.71
CA GLY A 205 19.61 -2.66 1.81
C GLY A 205 18.22 -1.99 1.68
N LEU A 206 18.08 -0.70 2.01
CA LEU A 206 16.88 0.07 1.68
C LEU A 206 16.76 0.31 0.18
N LEU A 207 17.86 0.64 -0.50
CA LEU A 207 17.89 0.84 -1.96
C LEU A 207 17.46 -0.44 -2.68
N GLU A 208 18.00 -1.61 -2.32
CA GLU A 208 17.59 -2.90 -2.89
C GLU A 208 16.09 -3.17 -2.72
N ARG A 209 15.53 -2.85 -1.54
CA ARG A 209 14.10 -3.01 -1.25
C ARG A 209 13.27 -1.98 -2.01
N ALA A 210 13.75 -0.74 -2.11
CA ALA A 210 13.11 0.33 -2.86
C ALA A 210 13.06 0.02 -4.36
N SER A 211 14.13 -0.57 -4.93
CA SER A 211 14.14 -1.02 -6.32
C SER A 211 13.09 -2.09 -6.59
N ARG A 212 12.90 -3.05 -5.67
CA ARG A 212 11.82 -4.05 -5.78
C ARG A 212 10.44 -3.38 -5.69
N ALA A 213 10.26 -2.48 -4.73
CA ALA A 213 9.00 -1.74 -4.59
C ALA A 213 8.71 -0.84 -5.80
N ALA A 214 9.73 -0.28 -6.46
CA ALA A 214 9.58 0.47 -7.71
C ALA A 214 9.05 -0.40 -8.84
N VAL A 215 9.55 -1.63 -8.96
CA VAL A 215 9.05 -2.60 -9.95
C VAL A 215 7.61 -3.02 -9.63
N ASP A 216 7.27 -3.20 -8.35
CA ASP A 216 5.91 -3.51 -7.91
C ASP A 216 4.94 -2.34 -8.21
N GLU A 217 5.37 -1.08 -7.99
CA GLU A 217 4.58 0.12 -8.33
C GLU A 217 4.34 0.23 -9.85
N LEU A 218 5.28 -0.25 -10.66
CA LEU A 218 5.18 -0.27 -12.11
C LEU A 218 4.42 -1.49 -12.65
N ALA A 219 3.93 -2.39 -11.80
CA ALA A 219 3.44 -3.71 -12.21
C ALA A 219 2.38 -3.65 -13.32
N ASP A 220 1.39 -2.76 -13.22
CA ASP A 220 0.30 -2.65 -14.20
C ASP A 220 0.79 -2.13 -15.55
N VAL A 221 1.68 -1.13 -15.55
CA VAL A 221 2.31 -0.60 -16.76
C VAL A 221 3.17 -1.68 -17.42
N LEU A 222 3.95 -2.41 -16.62
CA LEU A 222 4.78 -3.51 -17.10
C LEU A 222 3.92 -4.66 -17.65
N ALA A 223 2.78 -4.96 -17.05
CA ALA A 223 1.85 -5.99 -17.54
C ALA A 223 1.29 -5.61 -18.91
N SER A 224 0.85 -4.36 -19.09
CA SER A 224 0.37 -3.83 -20.37
C SER A 224 1.45 -3.89 -21.46
N LEU A 225 2.68 -3.46 -21.14
CA LEU A 225 3.81 -3.53 -22.07
C LEU A 225 4.18 -4.98 -22.43
N ARG A 226 4.19 -5.90 -21.44
CA ARG A 226 4.43 -7.33 -21.69
C ARG A 226 3.39 -7.93 -22.63
N GLN A 227 2.12 -7.60 -22.44
CA GLN A 227 1.04 -8.10 -23.30
C GLN A 227 1.18 -7.59 -24.73
N ARG A 228 1.48 -6.30 -24.91
CA ARG A 228 1.72 -5.71 -26.23
C ARG A 228 2.94 -6.34 -26.91
N ALA A 229 4.07 -6.43 -26.20
CA ALA A 229 5.30 -7.02 -26.71
C ALA A 229 5.13 -8.49 -27.09
N ALA A 230 4.39 -9.27 -26.28
CA ALA A 230 4.10 -10.67 -26.58
C ALA A 230 3.29 -10.84 -27.88
N ARG A 231 2.30 -9.97 -28.11
CA ARG A 231 1.52 -9.97 -29.35
C ARG A 231 2.37 -9.63 -30.58
N HIS A 232 3.22 -8.62 -30.49
CA HIS A 232 4.11 -8.27 -31.61
C HIS A 232 5.16 -9.35 -31.88
N LEU A 233 5.72 -9.94 -30.82
CA LEU A 233 6.62 -11.08 -30.91
C LEU A 233 5.97 -12.25 -31.65
N GLU A 234 4.71 -12.59 -31.31
CA GLU A 234 3.97 -13.67 -31.97
C GLU A 234 3.80 -13.42 -33.47
N LEU A 235 3.38 -12.20 -33.86
CA LEU A 235 3.20 -11.81 -35.26
C LEU A 235 4.50 -11.84 -36.06
N ASP A 236 5.57 -11.26 -35.51
CA ASP A 236 6.88 -11.21 -36.17
C ASP A 236 7.50 -12.62 -36.27
N ARG A 237 7.35 -13.45 -35.23
CA ARG A 237 7.79 -14.85 -35.24
C ARG A 237 7.04 -15.66 -36.29
N ALA A 238 5.73 -15.49 -36.42
CA ALA A 238 4.94 -16.17 -37.44
C ALA A 238 5.39 -15.77 -38.85
N ARG A 239 5.54 -14.46 -39.11
CA ARG A 239 6.00 -13.93 -40.41
C ARG A 239 7.40 -14.43 -40.79
N LEU A 240 8.35 -14.42 -39.85
CA LEU A 240 9.71 -14.93 -40.11
C LEU A 240 9.71 -16.44 -40.33
N THR A 241 8.91 -17.17 -39.56
CA THR A 241 8.79 -18.62 -39.71
C THR A 241 8.25 -18.97 -41.09
N GLU A 242 7.14 -18.36 -41.51
CA GLU A 242 6.55 -18.59 -42.83
C GLU A 242 7.54 -18.28 -43.97
N TYR A 243 8.20 -17.12 -43.92
CA TYR A 243 9.18 -16.72 -44.93
C TYR A 243 10.34 -17.72 -45.09
N TYR A 244 10.98 -18.10 -43.99
CA TYR A 244 12.12 -19.02 -44.04
C TYR A 244 11.69 -20.47 -44.31
N ASP A 245 10.49 -20.88 -43.88
CA ASP A 245 9.93 -22.20 -44.18
C ASP A 245 9.62 -22.35 -45.67
N ASP A 246 9.15 -21.30 -46.34
CA ASP A 246 8.93 -21.30 -47.79
C ASP A 246 10.23 -21.45 -48.58
N ILE A 247 11.29 -20.74 -48.18
CA ILE A 247 12.63 -20.88 -48.77
C ILE A 247 13.19 -22.29 -48.54
N ALA A 248 13.06 -22.80 -47.31
CA ALA A 248 13.50 -24.14 -46.96
C ALA A 248 12.74 -25.21 -47.77
N ARG A 249 11.45 -25.01 -48.04
CA ARG A 249 10.61 -25.92 -48.83
C ARG A 249 11.02 -25.91 -50.32
N ASP A 250 11.27 -24.73 -50.90
CA ASP A 250 11.78 -24.62 -52.28
C ASP A 250 13.16 -25.28 -52.43
N LEU A 251 14.07 -25.07 -51.47
CA LEU A 251 15.37 -25.75 -51.45
C LEU A 251 15.21 -27.27 -51.33
N GLY A 252 14.33 -27.75 -50.44
CA GLY A 252 14.01 -29.17 -50.28
C GLY A 252 13.49 -29.82 -51.57
N GLN A 253 12.55 -29.17 -52.25
CA GLN A 253 12.03 -29.65 -53.53
C GLN A 253 13.11 -29.70 -54.62
N ARG A 254 14.06 -28.74 -54.63
CA ARG A 254 15.20 -28.75 -55.57
C ARG A 254 16.20 -29.85 -55.27
N ILE A 255 16.44 -30.16 -54.00
CA ILE A 255 17.29 -31.27 -53.54
C ILE A 255 16.73 -32.61 -54.04
N GLU A 256 15.42 -32.84 -53.86
CA GLU A 256 14.73 -34.07 -54.29
C GLU A 256 14.77 -34.28 -55.81
N ARG A 257 14.65 -33.21 -56.59
CA ARG A 257 14.61 -33.27 -58.07
C ARG A 257 15.99 -33.41 -58.71
N THR A 258 17.07 -33.12 -57.98
CA THR A 258 18.42 -33.13 -58.52
C THR A 258 19.03 -34.54 -58.44
N THR A 259 19.65 -34.98 -59.54
CA THR A 259 20.38 -36.25 -59.66
C THR A 259 21.90 -36.07 -59.64
N ASP A 260 22.38 -34.82 -59.66
CA ASP A 260 23.79 -34.45 -59.55
C ASP A 260 24.19 -34.30 -58.08
N ASP A 261 25.07 -35.17 -57.60
CA ASP A 261 25.52 -35.21 -56.20
C ASP A 261 26.24 -33.93 -55.76
N ALA A 262 27.02 -33.30 -56.65
CA ALA A 262 27.71 -32.05 -56.32
C ALA A 262 26.70 -30.90 -56.16
N ARG A 263 25.69 -30.86 -57.02
CA ARG A 263 24.59 -29.89 -56.93
C ARG A 263 23.69 -30.15 -55.71
N ARG A 264 23.48 -31.42 -55.35
CA ARG A 264 22.72 -31.81 -54.15
C ARG A 264 23.40 -31.29 -52.89
N ALA A 265 24.69 -31.59 -52.70
CA ALA A 265 25.47 -31.14 -51.56
C ALA A 265 25.42 -29.60 -51.41
N SER A 266 25.59 -28.86 -52.51
CA SER A 266 25.50 -27.38 -52.47
C SER A 266 24.12 -26.85 -52.04
N LEU A 267 23.03 -27.54 -52.38
CA LEU A 267 21.68 -27.15 -51.95
C LEU A 267 21.42 -27.52 -50.49
N GLU A 268 21.96 -28.63 -50.02
CA GLU A 268 21.93 -29.04 -48.60
C GLU A 268 22.69 -28.04 -47.72
N ASP A 269 23.88 -27.61 -48.13
CA ASP A 269 24.64 -26.57 -47.43
C ASP A 269 23.87 -25.26 -47.34
N LYS A 270 23.20 -24.85 -48.43
CA LYS A 270 22.32 -23.68 -48.44
C LYS A 270 21.12 -23.83 -47.50
N LEU A 271 20.53 -25.03 -47.43
CA LEU A 271 19.43 -25.31 -46.52
C LEU A 271 19.86 -25.20 -45.05
N VAL A 272 21.05 -25.70 -44.72
CA VAL A 272 21.65 -25.55 -43.38
C VAL A 272 21.88 -24.08 -43.06
N ALA A 273 22.45 -23.31 -44.00
CA ALA A 273 22.67 -21.87 -43.82
C ALA A 273 21.36 -21.10 -43.61
N VAL A 274 20.32 -21.37 -44.40
CA VAL A 274 18.99 -20.75 -44.26
C VAL A 274 18.37 -21.06 -42.90
N ARG A 275 18.51 -22.31 -42.40
CA ARG A 275 18.02 -22.69 -41.07
C ARG A 275 18.76 -21.97 -39.94
N ALA A 276 20.08 -21.88 -40.03
CA ALA A 276 20.89 -21.15 -39.06
C ALA A 276 20.56 -19.65 -39.06
N GLU A 277 20.34 -19.05 -40.24
CA GLU A 277 19.92 -17.65 -40.35
C GLU A 277 18.53 -17.43 -39.73
N ARG A 278 17.58 -18.35 -39.97
CA ARG A 278 16.26 -18.31 -39.32
C ARG A 278 16.37 -18.32 -37.80
N GLU A 279 17.17 -19.22 -37.23
CA GLU A 279 17.36 -19.30 -35.77
C GLU A 279 17.96 -18.01 -35.21
N ALA A 280 18.97 -17.44 -35.88
CA ALA A 280 19.55 -16.16 -35.50
C ALA A 280 18.53 -15.02 -35.56
N LYS A 281 17.70 -14.95 -36.61
CA LYS A 281 16.66 -13.92 -36.74
C LYS A 281 15.54 -14.06 -35.72
N LEU A 282 15.15 -15.28 -35.38
CA LEU A 282 14.19 -15.52 -34.30
C LEU A 282 14.74 -15.07 -32.96
N ALA A 283 16.02 -15.37 -32.67
CA ALA A 283 16.68 -14.91 -31.46
C ALA A 283 16.79 -13.37 -31.38
N ASP A 284 17.09 -12.70 -32.50
CA ASP A 284 17.12 -11.23 -32.59
C ASP A 284 15.75 -10.61 -32.26
N VAL A 285 14.67 -11.18 -32.81
CA VAL A 285 13.30 -10.71 -32.55
C VAL A 285 12.88 -10.98 -31.10
N GLU A 286 13.20 -12.15 -30.55
CA GLU A 286 12.96 -12.44 -29.12
C GLU A 286 13.73 -11.47 -28.21
N ALA A 287 14.98 -11.16 -28.55
CA ALA A 287 15.80 -10.21 -27.80
C ALA A 287 15.26 -8.76 -27.88
N LYS A 288 14.70 -8.36 -29.03
CA LYS A 288 14.08 -7.05 -29.27
C LYS A 288 12.83 -6.86 -28.40
N TYR A 289 11.95 -7.86 -28.32
CA TYR A 289 10.70 -7.76 -27.55
C TYR A 289 10.84 -8.12 -26.07
N ARG A 290 12.05 -8.49 -25.61
CA ARG A 290 12.32 -8.76 -24.20
C ARG A 290 12.27 -7.47 -23.39
N LEU A 291 11.23 -7.33 -22.58
CA LEU A 291 11.08 -6.22 -21.64
C LEU A 291 12.24 -6.18 -20.62
N ARG A 292 12.92 -5.03 -20.55
CA ARG A 292 13.93 -4.70 -19.55
C ARG A 292 13.49 -3.45 -18.79
N VAL A 293 13.80 -3.43 -17.50
CA VAL A 293 13.54 -2.28 -16.63
C VAL A 293 14.88 -1.86 -16.06
N GLU A 294 15.29 -0.64 -16.38
CA GLU A 294 16.50 -0.02 -15.82
C GLU A 294 16.07 1.07 -14.85
N LEU A 295 16.59 1.02 -13.62
CA LEU A 295 16.33 2.01 -12.59
C LEU A 295 17.61 2.78 -12.32
N GLU A 296 17.59 4.08 -12.58
CA GLU A 296 18.66 5.01 -12.25
C GLU A 296 18.23 5.84 -11.04
N LEU A 297 18.97 5.76 -9.93
CA LEU A 297 18.72 6.58 -8.76
C LEU A 297 19.12 8.03 -9.07
N ILE A 298 18.15 8.95 -8.98
CA ILE A 298 18.37 10.38 -9.22
C ILE A 298 18.84 11.05 -7.94
N ASN A 299 18.06 10.88 -6.86
CA ASN A 299 18.34 11.50 -5.58
C ASN A 299 17.67 10.77 -4.41
N LEU A 300 18.01 11.22 -3.21
CA LEU A 300 17.52 10.69 -1.96
C LEU A 300 17.07 11.82 -1.04
N GLN A 301 15.88 11.70 -0.45
CA GLN A 301 15.41 12.63 0.59
C GLN A 301 15.15 11.86 1.89
N VAL A 302 15.71 12.36 2.99
CA VAL A 302 15.47 11.83 4.33
C VAL A 302 14.38 12.66 4.99
N ILE A 303 13.32 12.00 5.46
CA ILE A 303 12.21 12.64 6.17
C ILE A 303 12.18 12.10 7.58
N VAL A 304 12.38 12.96 8.57
CA VAL A 304 12.41 12.57 9.98
C VAL A 304 11.07 12.89 10.64
N GLN A 305 10.47 11.89 11.26
CA GLN A 305 9.20 12.01 11.99
C GLN A 305 9.32 11.37 13.37
N PRO A 306 8.93 12.03 14.45
CA PRO A 306 8.86 11.38 15.74
C PRO A 306 7.64 10.45 15.82
N LYS A 307 7.83 9.26 16.39
CA LYS A 307 6.82 8.21 16.55
C LYS A 307 6.81 7.66 17.97
N LEU A 308 5.76 6.93 18.34
CA LEU A 308 5.68 6.24 19.62
C LEU A 308 5.96 4.75 19.45
N LEU A 309 6.87 4.21 20.25
CA LEU A 309 7.29 2.81 20.24
C LEU A 309 6.84 2.15 21.54
N LEU A 310 6.29 0.94 21.44
CA LEU A 310 5.89 0.10 22.58
C LEU A 310 6.47 -1.31 22.42
N PRO A 311 7.40 -1.74 23.29
CA PRO A 311 7.87 -3.12 23.33
C PRO A 311 6.76 -4.09 23.77
N VAL A 312 6.61 -5.18 23.04
CA VAL A 312 5.60 -6.22 23.23
C VAL A 312 6.21 -7.61 23.06
N LEU A 313 5.52 -8.62 23.59
CA LEU A 313 5.89 -10.01 23.45
C LEU A 313 4.81 -10.75 22.66
N VAL A 314 5.26 -11.50 21.66
CA VAL A 314 4.43 -12.45 20.93
C VAL A 314 4.88 -13.84 21.33
N GLY A 315 3.97 -14.65 21.83
CA GLY A 315 4.34 -15.98 22.27
C GLY A 315 3.20 -16.96 22.32
N ASP A 316 3.55 -18.22 22.23
CA ASP A 316 2.71 -19.35 22.56
C ASP A 316 3.40 -20.17 23.67
N ARG A 317 3.05 -21.47 23.80
CA ARG A 317 3.71 -22.36 24.77
C ARG A 317 5.12 -22.80 24.34
N ALA A 318 5.46 -22.69 23.07
CA ALA A 318 6.69 -23.24 22.50
C ALA A 318 7.76 -22.16 22.24
N ALA A 319 7.36 -20.96 21.84
CA ALA A 319 8.25 -19.87 21.50
C ALA A 319 7.72 -18.54 22.04
N LYS A 320 8.64 -17.64 22.36
CA LYS A 320 8.34 -16.26 22.77
C LYS A 320 9.36 -15.32 22.16
N VAL A 321 8.87 -14.26 21.54
CA VAL A 321 9.71 -13.29 20.83
C VAL A 321 9.30 -11.86 21.18
N GLU A 322 10.28 -10.99 21.38
CA GLU A 322 10.06 -9.56 21.59
C GLU A 322 9.97 -8.81 20.25
N ARG A 323 9.02 -7.89 20.16
CA ARG A 323 8.79 -7.01 19.02
C ARG A 323 8.41 -5.62 19.50
N THR A 324 8.41 -4.67 18.58
CA THR A 324 8.04 -3.29 18.87
C THR A 324 6.83 -2.90 18.04
N VAL A 325 5.75 -2.53 18.72
CA VAL A 325 4.62 -1.83 18.10
C VAL A 325 5.06 -0.39 17.86
N VAL A 326 4.80 0.12 16.66
CA VAL A 326 5.07 1.52 16.32
C VAL A 326 3.75 2.18 15.96
N TRP A 327 3.45 3.29 16.63
CA TRP A 327 2.36 4.17 16.27
C TRP A 327 2.89 5.31 15.43
N ASP A 328 2.32 5.42 14.23
CA ASP A 328 2.55 6.53 13.33
C ASP A 328 1.52 7.64 13.61
N PRO A 329 1.94 8.77 14.23
CA PRO A 329 1.03 9.87 14.54
C PRO A 329 0.59 10.65 13.29
N LEU A 330 1.32 10.58 12.17
CA LEU A 330 0.94 11.23 10.93
C LEU A 330 -0.13 10.41 10.21
N LEU A 331 0.13 9.11 10.02
CA LEU A 331 -0.81 8.20 9.34
C LEU A 331 -1.90 7.64 10.27
N HIS A 332 -1.91 8.06 11.53
CA HIS A 332 -2.86 7.64 12.57
C HIS A 332 -3.11 6.13 12.64
N ARG A 333 -2.04 5.33 12.54
CA ARG A 333 -2.15 3.86 12.52
C ARG A 333 -1.00 3.18 13.25
N VAL A 334 -1.24 1.94 13.66
CA VAL A 334 -0.16 1.02 14.03
C VAL A 334 0.52 0.53 12.76
N GLU A 335 1.85 0.64 12.70
CA GLU A 335 2.61 0.14 11.56
C GLU A 335 2.50 -1.39 11.45
N PRO A 336 2.35 -1.92 10.23
CA PRO A 336 2.41 -3.35 10.01
C PRO A 336 3.82 -3.88 10.35
N TRP A 337 3.88 -5.15 10.73
CA TRP A 337 5.15 -5.83 10.94
C TRP A 337 5.66 -6.50 9.67
N THR A 338 6.95 -6.81 9.65
CA THR A 338 7.60 -7.53 8.57
C THR A 338 7.52 -9.02 8.80
N CYS A 339 7.21 -9.77 7.75
CA CYS A 339 7.45 -11.21 7.74
C CYS A 339 8.96 -11.48 7.74
N ASP A 340 9.44 -12.25 8.70
CA ASP A 340 10.86 -12.60 8.83
C ASP A 340 11.37 -13.43 7.64
N VAL A 341 10.50 -14.07 6.84
CA VAL A 341 10.91 -14.87 5.66
C VAL A 341 10.89 -14.06 4.38
N CYS A 342 9.74 -13.49 4.00
CA CYS A 342 9.58 -12.81 2.71
C CYS A 342 9.82 -11.30 2.78
N GLY A 343 9.95 -10.71 3.97
CA GLY A 343 10.18 -9.28 4.16
C GLY A 343 9.00 -8.36 3.85
N ARG A 344 7.84 -8.90 3.44
CA ARG A 344 6.62 -8.12 3.16
C ARG A 344 5.90 -7.72 4.44
N ALA A 345 5.19 -6.60 4.38
CA ALA A 345 4.35 -6.09 5.46
C ALA A 345 3.14 -7.00 5.71
N ALA A 346 2.78 -7.21 6.98
CA ALA A 346 1.57 -7.88 7.38
C ALA A 346 1.08 -7.41 8.75
N THR A 347 -0.24 -7.42 8.91
CA THR A 347 -0.91 -7.32 10.21
C THR A 347 -1.36 -8.68 10.74
N ARG A 348 -1.32 -9.73 9.91
CA ARG A 348 -1.62 -11.12 10.28
C ARG A 348 -0.39 -12.00 10.07
N LEU A 349 0.21 -12.48 11.15
CA LEU A 349 1.44 -13.28 11.12
C LEU A 349 1.30 -14.52 12.02
N MET A 350 2.03 -15.57 11.67
CA MET A 350 2.17 -16.81 12.43
C MET A 350 3.51 -16.79 13.17
N LEU A 351 3.55 -17.29 14.41
CA LEU A 351 4.79 -17.50 15.14
C LEU A 351 5.33 -18.91 14.85
N CYS A 352 6.52 -19.02 14.26
CA CYS A 352 7.20 -20.31 14.14
C CYS A 352 7.86 -20.70 15.46
N SER A 353 8.09 -22.00 15.67
CA SER A 353 8.74 -22.48 16.90
C SER A 353 10.20 -22.05 17.06
N GLY A 354 10.83 -21.55 16.00
CA GLY A 354 12.14 -20.87 16.06
C GLY A 354 12.08 -19.39 16.44
N GLY A 355 10.89 -18.84 16.77
CA GLY A 355 10.72 -17.45 17.19
C GLY A 355 10.57 -16.43 16.06
N HIS A 356 10.32 -16.86 14.83
CA HIS A 356 10.10 -15.97 13.68
C HIS A 356 8.62 -15.69 13.46
N LEU A 357 8.27 -14.45 13.11
CA LEU A 357 6.93 -14.05 12.71
C LEU A 357 6.82 -14.06 11.19
N VAL A 358 5.90 -14.85 10.64
CA VAL A 358 5.85 -15.12 9.20
C VAL A 358 4.44 -15.14 8.65
N HIS A 359 4.28 -14.91 7.33
CA HIS A 359 3.01 -15.21 6.68
C HIS A 359 2.71 -16.71 6.74
N GLU A 360 1.43 -17.07 6.69
CA GLU A 360 0.99 -18.46 6.64
C GLU A 360 1.65 -19.24 5.48
N GLY A 361 1.69 -18.67 4.27
CA GLY A 361 2.39 -19.28 3.13
C GLY A 361 3.92 -19.33 3.24
N CYS A 362 4.52 -18.69 4.25
CA CYS A 362 5.95 -18.75 4.54
C CYS A 362 6.32 -19.83 5.59
N LEU A 363 5.32 -20.51 6.14
CA LEU A 363 5.52 -21.75 6.90
C LEU A 363 5.93 -22.88 5.96
N LEU A 364 6.58 -23.90 6.52
CA LEU A 364 6.73 -25.19 5.86
C LEU A 364 5.33 -25.82 5.68
N PRO A 365 5.10 -26.58 4.59
CA PRO A 365 3.79 -27.14 4.29
C PRO A 365 3.30 -28.13 5.34
N GLU A 366 4.23 -28.82 6.01
CA GLU A 366 3.92 -29.82 7.02
C GLU A 366 4.53 -29.46 8.38
N GLN A 367 3.79 -29.81 9.44
CA GLN A 367 4.20 -29.65 10.83
C GLN A 367 4.89 -30.92 11.35
N CYS A 368 5.70 -30.80 12.40
CA CYS A 368 6.34 -31.95 13.03
C CYS A 368 5.29 -33.02 13.42
N VAL A 369 5.51 -34.27 12.98
CA VAL A 369 4.57 -35.37 13.22
C VAL A 369 4.35 -35.66 14.71
N ASP A 370 5.39 -35.47 15.54
CA ASP A 370 5.36 -35.79 16.96
C ASP A 370 4.84 -34.62 17.81
N CYS A 371 5.48 -33.45 17.76
CA CYS A 371 5.13 -32.32 18.62
C CYS A 371 4.15 -31.30 18.00
N LYS A 372 3.74 -31.49 16.74
CA LYS A 372 2.82 -30.60 16.00
C LYS A 372 3.26 -29.14 15.87
N ARG A 373 4.54 -28.87 16.16
CA ARG A 373 5.16 -27.55 16.01
C ARG A 373 5.30 -27.17 14.55
N VAL A 374 5.12 -25.88 14.26
CA VAL A 374 5.25 -25.30 12.93
C VAL A 374 6.58 -24.55 12.79
N TYR A 375 7.20 -24.71 11.62
CA TYR A 375 8.50 -24.10 11.31
C TYR A 375 8.37 -23.30 10.02
N CYS A 376 9.12 -22.20 9.92
CA CYS A 376 9.16 -21.39 8.71
C CYS A 376 10.29 -21.85 7.78
N ARG A 377 10.29 -21.38 6.53
CA ARG A 377 11.32 -21.73 5.55
C ARG A 377 12.75 -21.38 5.99
N ARG A 378 12.93 -20.40 6.89
CA ARG A 378 14.24 -20.07 7.50
C ARG A 378 14.70 -21.10 8.53
N CYS A 379 13.77 -21.81 9.16
CA CYS A 379 14.06 -22.87 10.12
C CYS A 379 13.97 -24.26 9.47
N ALA A 380 14.10 -24.36 8.15
CA ALA A 380 14.01 -25.64 7.44
C ALA A 380 15.04 -26.66 7.96
N GLU A 381 16.25 -26.21 8.31
CA GLU A 381 17.30 -27.03 8.92
C GLU A 381 16.92 -27.63 10.29
N GLN A 382 15.92 -27.07 10.97
CA GLN A 382 15.43 -27.56 12.27
C GLN A 382 14.36 -28.67 12.11
N ILE A 383 14.03 -29.03 10.88
CA ILE A 383 13.12 -30.11 10.50
C ILE A 383 13.92 -31.13 9.69
N GLY A 384 14.02 -32.35 10.22
CA GLY A 384 14.44 -33.52 9.46
C GLY A 384 13.25 -34.34 9.01
N GLU A 385 13.51 -35.51 8.46
CA GLU A 385 12.49 -36.49 8.09
C GLU A 385 12.73 -37.81 8.82
N CYS A 386 11.65 -38.55 9.08
CA CYS A 386 11.76 -39.91 9.57
C CYS A 386 12.13 -40.84 8.41
N VAL A 387 13.21 -41.61 8.54
CA VAL A 387 13.65 -42.55 7.48
C VAL A 387 12.66 -43.68 7.15
N VAL A 388 11.63 -43.88 7.98
CA VAL A 388 10.64 -44.96 7.85
C VAL A 388 9.35 -44.47 7.18
N CYS A 389 8.85 -43.28 7.56
CA CYS A 389 7.59 -42.75 7.02
C CYS A 389 7.73 -41.49 6.18
N HIS A 390 8.94 -40.96 6.05
CA HIS A 390 9.27 -39.74 5.31
C HIS A 390 8.50 -38.49 5.76
N ARG A 391 7.84 -38.54 6.92
CA ARG A 391 7.15 -37.38 7.51
C ARG A 391 8.15 -36.49 8.26
N PRO A 392 7.91 -35.18 8.32
CA PRO A 392 8.80 -34.24 8.99
C PRO A 392 8.80 -34.41 10.50
N VAL A 393 10.00 -34.36 11.09
CA VAL A 393 10.25 -34.44 12.52
C VAL A 393 11.24 -33.34 12.89
N CYS A 394 10.91 -32.50 13.88
CA CYS A 394 11.83 -31.46 14.30
C CYS A 394 13.02 -32.04 15.06
N VAL A 395 14.15 -31.32 15.08
CA VAL A 395 15.38 -31.74 15.77
C VAL A 395 15.15 -32.10 17.24
N HIS A 396 14.17 -31.48 17.91
CA HIS A 396 13.83 -31.79 19.30
C HIS A 396 13.07 -33.11 19.50
N SER A 397 12.40 -33.61 18.47
CA SER A 397 11.62 -34.86 18.52
C SER A 397 12.26 -35.98 17.68
N LEU A 398 13.31 -35.67 16.92
CA LEU A 398 14.00 -36.62 16.07
C LEU A 398 14.84 -37.56 16.94
N ASN A 399 14.45 -38.84 16.96
CA ASN A 399 15.20 -39.88 17.65
C ASN A 399 16.30 -40.39 16.72
N ARG A 400 17.55 -40.17 17.10
CA ARG A 400 18.70 -40.75 16.39
C ARG A 400 19.02 -42.12 16.99
N CYS A 401 19.12 -43.13 16.13
CA CYS A 401 19.51 -44.47 16.57
C CYS A 401 21.01 -44.52 16.87
N ASP A 402 21.39 -45.06 18.03
CA ASP A 402 22.81 -45.20 18.43
C ASP A 402 23.59 -46.17 17.53
N THR A 403 22.90 -47.11 16.88
CA THR A 403 23.53 -48.15 16.05
C THR A 403 23.79 -47.69 14.62
N CYS A 404 22.83 -47.00 13.99
CA CYS A 404 22.93 -46.61 12.58
C CYS A 404 22.92 -45.09 12.31
N GLY A 405 22.74 -44.26 13.34
CA GLY A 405 22.73 -42.79 13.24
C GLY A 405 21.51 -42.18 12.53
N ARG A 406 20.63 -43.00 11.94
CA ARG A 406 19.43 -42.57 11.20
C ARG A 406 18.37 -41.98 12.15
N GLY A 407 17.62 -41.00 11.66
CA GLY A 407 16.59 -40.29 12.40
C GLY A 407 15.18 -40.87 12.22
N THR A 408 14.45 -41.05 13.31
CA THR A 408 13.08 -41.60 13.32
C THR A 408 12.13 -40.73 14.15
N CYS A 409 10.84 -40.74 13.80
CA CYS A 409 9.81 -40.20 14.69
C CYS A 409 9.59 -41.15 15.87
N HIS A 410 8.90 -40.69 16.90
CA HIS A 410 8.65 -41.48 18.11
C HIS A 410 7.91 -42.80 17.83
N ALA A 411 7.06 -42.85 16.80
CA ALA A 411 6.34 -44.06 16.41
C ALA A 411 7.22 -45.12 15.73
N HIS A 412 8.39 -44.75 15.20
CA HIS A 412 9.26 -45.64 14.42
C HIS A 412 10.65 -45.84 15.05
N VAL A 413 10.78 -45.58 16.34
CA VAL A 413 12.01 -45.87 17.09
C VAL A 413 12.32 -47.37 16.97
N GLY A 414 13.56 -47.70 16.63
CA GLY A 414 14.01 -49.08 16.43
C GLY A 414 13.67 -49.70 15.08
N LEU A 415 12.86 -49.05 14.23
CA LEU A 415 12.50 -49.56 12.90
C LEU A 415 13.43 -49.07 11.78
N CYS A 416 14.56 -48.46 12.12
CA CYS A 416 15.52 -47.88 11.17
C CYS A 416 16.53 -48.89 10.60
N HIS A 417 16.57 -50.12 11.12
CA HIS A 417 17.46 -51.21 10.70
C HIS A 417 16.77 -52.59 10.79
N ALA A 418 15.46 -52.63 10.51
CA ALA A 418 14.61 -53.81 10.76
C ALA A 418 14.74 -54.93 9.72
N ALA A 419 15.21 -54.64 8.51
CA ALA A 419 15.44 -55.62 7.45
C ALA A 419 16.89 -55.49 6.93
N ASP A 420 17.81 -56.26 7.53
CA ASP A 420 19.22 -56.35 7.10
C ASP A 420 19.96 -55.00 7.05
N GLY A 421 19.65 -54.08 7.96
CA GLY A 421 20.29 -52.76 8.06
C GLY A 421 19.55 -51.62 7.34
N GLU A 422 18.46 -51.92 6.63
CA GLU A 422 17.60 -50.91 6.01
C GLU A 422 16.34 -50.56 6.85
N PRO A 423 15.71 -49.39 6.64
CA PRO A 423 14.53 -48.98 7.39
C PRO A 423 13.34 -49.85 7.01
N ALA A 424 12.44 -50.07 7.95
CA ALA A 424 11.20 -50.80 7.68
C ALA A 424 10.42 -50.11 6.54
N SER A 425 10.08 -50.85 5.51
CA SER A 425 9.19 -50.36 4.45
C SER A 425 7.75 -50.37 4.99
N LEU A 426 7.15 -49.18 5.12
CA LEU A 426 5.73 -49.07 5.43
C LEU A 426 4.91 -49.32 4.15
N PRO A 427 3.81 -50.09 4.21
CA PRO A 427 2.88 -50.16 3.09
C PRO A 427 2.33 -48.74 2.79
N PRO A 428 2.13 -48.38 1.52
CA PRO A 428 1.65 -47.06 1.14
C PRO A 428 0.33 -46.76 1.86
N ALA A 429 0.23 -45.58 2.47
CA ALA A 429 -0.96 -45.17 3.19
C ALA A 429 -2.16 -45.12 2.23
N GLU A 430 -3.23 -45.86 2.55
CA GLU A 430 -4.50 -45.78 1.81
C GLU A 430 -5.02 -44.34 1.83
N PRO A 431 -5.51 -43.81 0.69
CA PRO A 431 -6.03 -42.46 0.62
C PRO A 431 -7.23 -42.31 1.58
N PRO A 432 -7.35 -41.16 2.27
CA PRO A 432 -8.44 -40.96 3.22
C PRO A 432 -9.80 -41.06 2.51
N PRO A 433 -10.80 -41.72 3.12
CA PRO A 433 -12.10 -41.88 2.50
C PRO A 433 -12.75 -40.51 2.24
N PRO A 434 -13.46 -40.34 1.11
CA PRO A 434 -14.10 -39.08 0.78
C PRO A 434 -15.07 -38.69 1.91
N ARG A 435 -14.95 -37.45 2.39
CA ARG A 435 -15.84 -36.88 3.41
C ARG A 435 -17.27 -36.96 2.88
N SER A 436 -18.09 -37.80 3.50
CA SER A 436 -19.51 -37.91 3.21
C SER A 436 -20.19 -36.56 3.41
N ALA A 437 -20.84 -36.06 2.36
CA ALA A 437 -21.67 -34.87 2.38
C ALA A 437 -22.67 -34.95 3.55
N GLN A 438 -22.51 -34.06 4.53
CA GLN A 438 -23.53 -33.83 5.54
C GLN A 438 -24.74 -33.23 4.83
N LYS A 439 -25.86 -33.97 4.86
CA LYS A 439 -27.19 -33.50 4.49
C LYS A 439 -27.47 -32.16 5.18
N GLU A 440 -27.55 -31.09 4.40
CA GLU A 440 -28.19 -29.85 4.80
C GLU A 440 -29.63 -30.16 5.23
N LYS A 441 -29.93 -29.94 6.52
CA LYS A 441 -31.32 -29.93 7.00
C LYS A 441 -32.01 -28.71 6.43
N GLY A 442 -32.97 -28.96 5.56
CA GLY A 442 -33.83 -27.97 4.93
C GLY A 442 -34.59 -27.11 5.93
N LYS A 443 -34.69 -25.82 5.57
CA LYS A 443 -35.57 -24.81 6.15
C LYS A 443 -37.02 -25.29 6.14
N ARG A 444 -37.69 -25.15 7.27
CA ARG A 444 -39.15 -25.32 7.44
C ARG A 444 -39.84 -23.99 7.05
N PRO A 445 -40.92 -24.00 6.25
CA PRO A 445 -41.72 -22.79 6.00
C PRO A 445 -42.69 -22.48 7.16
N PRO A 446 -43.25 -21.26 7.22
CA PRO A 446 -44.06 -20.79 8.33
C PRO A 446 -45.53 -21.18 8.16
N GLU A 447 -46.20 -21.51 9.26
CA GLU A 447 -47.65 -21.58 9.33
C GLU A 447 -48.19 -20.57 10.34
N SER A 448 -49.29 -19.96 9.89
CA SER A 448 -50.05 -18.84 10.42
C SER A 448 -51.08 -19.25 11.48
N GLU A 449 -51.31 -18.31 12.39
CA GLU A 449 -52.56 -17.85 13.03
C GLU A 449 -53.76 -18.77 13.31
N ALA A 450 -54.38 -18.44 14.45
CA ALA A 450 -55.78 -18.57 14.86
C ALA A 450 -56.19 -19.88 15.56
N THR A 451 -56.40 -19.81 16.88
CA THR A 451 -57.71 -19.87 17.61
C THR A 451 -57.90 -21.28 18.17
N GLY A 452 -58.36 -21.55 19.39
CA GLY A 452 -58.97 -20.83 20.49
C GLY A 452 -59.75 -21.90 21.30
N GLU A 453 -59.75 -21.81 22.64
CA GLU A 453 -60.68 -22.50 23.58
C GLU A 453 -60.59 -24.07 23.66
N GLU A 454 -60.80 -24.80 24.75
CA GLU A 454 -61.20 -24.58 26.15
C GLU A 454 -61.01 -25.91 26.94
N ARG A 455 -61.07 -25.85 28.29
CA ARG A 455 -61.36 -26.91 29.31
C ARG A 455 -60.22 -27.86 29.75
N LYS A 456 -59.78 -27.74 31.02
CA LYS A 456 -60.23 -28.44 32.27
C LYS A 456 -59.97 -29.96 32.21
N GLU A 457 -59.32 -30.63 33.16
CA GLU A 457 -59.44 -30.56 34.62
C GLU A 457 -58.44 -31.55 35.29
N GLN A 458 -58.14 -31.32 36.59
CA GLN A 458 -57.66 -32.28 37.63
C GLN A 458 -56.22 -32.82 37.49
N GLY A 459 -55.39 -32.93 38.53
CA GLY A 459 -55.50 -32.73 39.97
C GLY A 459 -54.29 -33.41 40.66
N GLU A 460 -53.90 -32.88 41.83
CA GLU A 460 -53.08 -33.51 42.89
C GLU A 460 -51.59 -33.78 42.58
N GLY A 461 -50.60 -33.47 43.42
CA GLY A 461 -50.57 -32.99 44.80
C GLY A 461 -49.19 -33.34 45.41
N ILE A 462 -48.74 -32.54 46.39
CA ILE A 462 -47.82 -32.92 47.50
C ILE A 462 -46.33 -33.08 47.12
N SER A 463 -45.29 -32.61 47.83
CA SER A 463 -45.05 -31.67 48.94
C SER A 463 -43.52 -31.49 49.08
N ALA A 464 -43.06 -30.32 49.52
CA ALA A 464 -41.72 -30.11 50.07
C ALA A 464 -41.61 -30.58 51.55
N PRO A 465 -40.39 -30.64 52.11
CA PRO A 465 -40.10 -29.88 53.33
C PRO A 465 -38.73 -29.14 53.25
N THR A 466 -38.65 -27.82 53.51
CA THR A 466 -38.32 -27.09 54.78
C THR A 466 -36.91 -27.34 55.35
N ARG A 467 -35.99 -26.35 55.35
CA ARG A 467 -35.78 -25.17 56.24
C ARG A 467 -35.05 -25.46 57.57
N ARG A 468 -33.98 -24.69 57.84
CA ARG A 468 -33.44 -24.14 59.12
C ARG A 468 -32.40 -23.08 58.69
N GLU A 469 -32.51 -21.75 58.83
CA GLU A 469 -32.75 -20.81 59.94
C GLU A 469 -31.72 -20.82 61.09
N THR A 470 -30.96 -19.72 61.19
CA THR A 470 -30.62 -18.87 62.36
C THR A 470 -29.62 -17.79 61.88
N GLY A 471 -29.59 -16.50 62.23
CA GLY A 471 -30.39 -15.64 63.11
C GLY A 471 -29.72 -14.24 63.23
N GLN A 472 -30.52 -13.19 62.99
CA GLN A 472 -30.64 -11.86 63.66
C GLN A 472 -29.42 -11.06 64.23
N LYS A 473 -29.39 -9.74 63.94
CA LYS A 473 -29.70 -8.65 64.91
C LYS A 473 -29.88 -7.24 64.28
N LYS A 474 -30.83 -6.48 64.87
CA LYS A 474 -31.36 -5.13 64.56
C LYS A 474 -30.73 -4.02 65.44
N ARG A 475 -30.77 -2.76 64.98
CA ARG A 475 -31.37 -1.56 65.65
C ARG A 475 -31.18 -0.31 64.75
N VAL A 476 -32.19 0.43 64.26
CA VAL A 476 -33.26 1.30 64.84
C VAL A 476 -32.94 2.79 64.66
N GLU A 477 -33.90 3.47 64.02
CA GLU A 477 -34.07 4.88 63.59
C GLU A 477 -34.57 5.77 64.77
N PRO A 478 -34.77 7.12 64.63
CA PRO A 478 -36.12 7.59 64.24
C PRO A 478 -36.26 8.99 63.53
N THR A 479 -37.24 9.04 62.60
CA THR A 479 -38.32 10.04 62.35
C THR A 479 -38.09 11.55 62.04
N ARG A 480 -38.32 11.93 60.74
CA ARG A 480 -39.38 12.80 60.11
C ARG A 480 -40.01 14.01 60.85
N PRO A 481 -40.43 15.11 60.13
CA PRO A 481 -41.59 15.08 59.22
C PRO A 481 -41.56 15.88 57.90
N ASP A 482 -42.59 15.58 57.13
CA ASP A 482 -42.96 15.80 55.72
C ASP A 482 -43.57 17.19 55.44
N ARG A 483 -43.38 17.74 54.22
CA ARG A 483 -44.42 18.47 53.46
C ARG A 483 -44.01 18.82 52.01
N SER A 484 -44.80 18.25 51.07
CA SER A 484 -45.17 18.80 49.75
C SER A 484 -44.09 18.67 48.64
N ARG A 485 -44.34 18.23 47.39
CA ARG A 485 -45.54 18.14 46.54
C ARG A 485 -45.39 16.95 45.57
N ARG A 486 -46.45 16.17 45.42
CA ARG A 486 -46.66 15.18 44.35
C ARG A 486 -47.11 15.90 43.07
N ALA A 487 -46.28 15.85 42.03
CA ALA A 487 -46.71 15.83 40.63
C ALA A 487 -45.57 15.24 39.77
N GLY A 488 -45.85 14.14 39.07
CA GLY A 488 -45.00 13.65 37.97
C GLY A 488 -44.02 12.50 38.30
N ARG A 489 -44.51 11.28 38.47
CA ARG A 489 -43.70 10.05 38.22
C ARG A 489 -44.59 8.80 38.06
N ALA A 490 -45.14 8.64 36.86
CA ALA A 490 -45.66 7.36 36.37
C ALA A 490 -45.45 7.31 34.84
N ALA A 491 -44.18 7.30 34.40
CA ALA A 491 -43.75 6.95 33.04
C ALA A 491 -42.22 6.79 32.98
N ARG A 492 -41.63 5.96 33.84
CA ARG A 492 -40.21 5.59 33.74
C ARG A 492 -39.98 4.20 34.33
N GLN A 493 -40.27 3.17 33.54
CA GLN A 493 -39.63 1.85 33.60
C GLN A 493 -39.96 1.08 32.32
N ALA A 494 -39.37 1.51 31.21
CA ALA A 494 -39.18 0.73 29.99
C ALA A 494 -38.16 1.44 29.10
N ARG A 495 -36.91 1.58 29.57
CA ARG A 495 -35.76 1.84 28.70
C ARG A 495 -34.57 1.05 29.23
N SER A 496 -34.39 -0.10 28.59
CA SER A 496 -33.18 -0.91 28.61
C SER A 496 -31.94 -0.05 28.35
N ALA A 497 -30.86 -0.41 29.02
CA ALA A 497 -29.53 0.13 28.84
C ALA A 497 -29.09 0.06 27.37
N SER A 498 -29.08 1.21 26.69
CA SER A 498 -28.24 1.45 25.53
C SER A 498 -27.10 2.34 25.98
N ALA A 499 -25.88 1.79 25.94
CA ALA A 499 -24.63 2.47 26.23
C ALA A 499 -24.59 3.85 25.53
N ALA A 500 -24.22 4.88 26.28
CA ALA A 500 -24.01 6.22 25.78
C ALA A 500 -22.85 6.19 24.75
N ARG A 501 -23.20 6.19 23.47
CA ARG A 501 -22.29 6.56 22.39
C ARG A 501 -21.86 8.01 22.64
N SER A 502 -20.56 8.25 22.77
CA SER A 502 -20.01 9.60 22.66
C SER A 502 -20.48 10.22 21.34
N GLU A 503 -21.22 11.32 21.37
CA GLU A 503 -21.63 12.03 20.16
C GLU A 503 -20.38 12.45 19.38
N GLY A 504 -20.18 11.86 18.20
CA GLY A 504 -19.15 12.28 17.26
C GLY A 504 -19.36 13.73 16.80
N PRO A 505 -18.37 14.32 16.11
CA PRO A 505 -18.49 15.67 15.57
C PRO A 505 -19.76 15.83 14.71
N LYS A 506 -20.63 16.79 15.06
CA LYS A 506 -21.89 17.03 14.32
C LYS A 506 -21.62 17.79 13.01
N PRO A 507 -22.08 17.28 11.85
CA PRO A 507 -22.00 17.98 10.57
C PRO A 507 -22.71 19.33 10.62
N TYR A 508 -22.10 20.35 10.02
CA TYR A 508 -22.60 21.72 10.05
C TYR A 508 -22.71 22.34 8.66
N LYS A 509 -21.70 22.22 7.80
CA LYS A 509 -21.74 22.75 6.44
C LYS A 509 -20.96 21.88 5.46
N ILE A 510 -21.28 22.01 4.18
CA ILE A 510 -20.51 21.44 3.08
C ILE A 510 -19.91 22.58 2.27
N GLU A 511 -18.60 22.52 2.02
CA GLU A 511 -17.91 23.42 1.10
C GLU A 511 -17.43 22.63 -0.10
N VAL A 512 -17.85 23.05 -1.30
CA VAL A 512 -17.53 22.40 -2.57
C VAL A 512 -16.56 23.28 -3.35
N TYR A 513 -15.44 22.72 -3.79
CA TYR A 513 -14.42 23.38 -4.59
C TYR A 513 -14.25 22.63 -5.91
N VAL A 514 -14.26 23.36 -7.01
CA VAL A 514 -13.90 22.84 -8.34
C VAL A 514 -12.43 23.15 -8.59
N GLU A 515 -11.61 22.12 -8.81
CA GLU A 515 -10.18 22.32 -9.07
C GLU A 515 -9.96 22.96 -10.44
N PRO A 516 -9.09 23.99 -10.56
CA PRO A 516 -8.90 24.72 -11.81
C PRO A 516 -8.03 23.97 -12.83
N GLN A 517 -7.16 23.06 -12.37
CA GLN A 517 -6.13 22.41 -13.19
C GLN A 517 -6.32 20.90 -13.34
N ALA A 518 -7.28 20.31 -12.62
CA ALA A 518 -7.58 18.88 -12.67
C ALA A 518 -9.10 18.71 -12.80
N PRO A 519 -9.59 17.66 -13.46
CA PRO A 519 -11.01 17.44 -13.58
C PRO A 519 -11.54 16.79 -12.28
N VAL A 520 -11.46 17.54 -11.17
CA VAL A 520 -11.80 17.09 -9.83
C VAL A 520 -12.72 18.10 -9.14
N VAL A 521 -13.75 17.59 -8.46
CA VAL A 521 -14.62 18.37 -7.59
C VAL A 521 -14.51 17.82 -6.17
N ASN A 522 -14.11 18.66 -5.21
CA ASN A 522 -13.90 18.30 -3.81
C ASN A 522 -15.02 18.86 -2.93
N ALA A 523 -15.71 18.03 -2.17
CA ALA A 523 -16.70 18.43 -1.17
C ALA A 523 -16.25 18.08 0.25
N PHE A 524 -16.12 19.10 1.10
CA PHE A 524 -15.69 19.00 2.49
C PHE A 524 -16.90 19.11 3.42
N VAL A 525 -17.16 18.08 4.22
CA VAL A 525 -18.15 18.10 5.29
C VAL A 525 -17.48 18.59 6.57
N LEU A 526 -17.94 19.73 7.10
CA LEU A 526 -17.29 20.43 8.20
C LEU A 526 -18.22 20.55 9.42
N THR A 527 -17.62 20.57 10.61
CA THR A 527 -18.28 20.95 11.88
C THR A 527 -18.37 22.48 12.04
N ARG A 528 -19.11 22.95 13.07
CA ARG A 528 -19.12 24.38 13.46
C ARG A 528 -17.72 24.94 13.77
N GLY A 529 -16.80 24.11 14.26
CA GLY A 529 -15.41 24.48 14.52
C GLY A 529 -14.48 24.36 13.31
N LYS A 530 -15.02 24.27 12.08
CA LYS A 530 -14.29 24.02 10.82
C LYS A 530 -13.44 22.74 10.80
N LYS A 531 -13.66 21.79 11.71
CA LYS A 531 -13.04 20.47 11.63
C LYS A 531 -13.71 19.64 10.56
N GLN A 532 -12.91 19.03 9.69
CA GLN A 532 -13.33 18.11 8.66
C GLN A 532 -13.84 16.79 9.25
N ILE A 533 -15.00 16.34 8.79
CA ILE A 533 -15.65 15.07 9.15
C ILE A 533 -15.52 14.07 8.01
N ALA A 534 -15.68 14.55 6.78
CA ALA A 534 -15.52 13.75 5.58
C ALA A 534 -15.14 14.63 4.39
N VAL A 535 -14.45 14.02 3.42
CA VAL A 535 -14.23 14.61 2.09
C VAL A 535 -14.73 13.63 1.05
N ARG A 536 -15.46 14.14 0.06
CA ARG A 536 -15.85 13.38 -1.12
C ARG A 536 -15.33 14.11 -2.35
N SER A 537 -14.56 13.39 -3.16
CA SER A 537 -14.00 13.88 -4.40
C SER A 537 -14.62 13.13 -5.56
N TRP A 538 -14.96 13.85 -6.62
CA TRP A 538 -15.40 13.29 -7.90
C TRP A 538 -14.36 13.66 -8.95
N GLU A 539 -13.68 12.67 -9.49
CA GLU A 539 -12.60 12.84 -10.47
C GLU A 539 -13.00 12.21 -11.80
N LEU A 540 -12.92 12.97 -12.89
CA LEU A 540 -13.16 12.44 -14.22
C LEU A 540 -11.91 11.72 -14.73
N THR A 541 -12.04 10.42 -14.95
CA THR A 541 -11.00 9.51 -15.46
C THR A 541 -11.43 8.92 -16.81
N ASP A 542 -10.54 8.17 -17.45
CA ASP A 542 -10.83 7.40 -18.67
C ASP A 542 -11.90 6.30 -18.45
N GLN A 543 -12.07 5.82 -17.21
CA GLN A 543 -13.09 4.82 -16.85
C GLN A 543 -14.43 5.43 -16.43
N GLY A 544 -14.50 6.75 -16.22
CA GLY A 544 -15.69 7.47 -15.78
C GLY A 544 -15.40 8.41 -14.62
N ILE A 545 -16.44 8.81 -13.88
CA ILE A 545 -16.29 9.68 -12.70
C ILE A 545 -16.02 8.79 -11.48
N GLU A 546 -14.77 8.73 -11.05
CA GLU A 546 -14.38 8.01 -9.85
C GLU A 546 -14.77 8.81 -8.59
N VAL A 547 -15.43 8.14 -7.64
CA VAL A 547 -15.84 8.73 -6.36
C VAL A 547 -14.88 8.28 -5.26
N ILE A 548 -14.11 9.23 -4.75
CA ILE A 548 -13.15 9.01 -3.67
C ILE A 548 -13.73 9.62 -2.40
N CYS A 549 -14.18 8.79 -1.47
CA CYS A 549 -14.71 9.26 -0.18
C CYS A 549 -13.73 8.95 0.96
N ARG A 550 -13.34 9.98 1.72
CA ARG A 550 -12.54 9.91 2.95
C ARG A 550 -13.43 10.28 4.14
N CYS A 551 -14.19 9.31 4.66
CA CYS A 551 -14.99 9.44 5.88
C CYS A 551 -14.47 8.51 6.99
N GLU A 552 -15.09 8.55 8.17
CA GLU A 552 -14.73 7.70 9.32
C GLU A 552 -14.74 6.17 9.02
N LYS A 553 -15.38 5.75 7.92
CA LYS A 553 -15.48 4.35 7.50
C LYS A 553 -14.28 3.87 6.67
N TRP A 554 -13.37 4.75 6.22
CA TRP A 554 -12.17 4.39 5.45
C TRP A 554 -12.49 3.39 4.31
N TYR A 555 -11.77 2.25 4.22
CA TYR A 555 -11.94 1.20 3.21
C TYR A 555 -13.28 0.44 3.29
N SER A 556 -14.07 0.66 4.34
CA SER A 556 -15.44 0.13 4.46
C SER A 556 -16.51 1.11 3.98
N CYS A 557 -16.12 2.27 3.45
CA CYS A 557 -17.06 3.22 2.85
C CYS A 557 -17.62 2.64 1.53
N PRO A 558 -18.93 2.40 1.42
CA PRO A 558 -19.53 1.78 0.23
C PRO A 558 -19.49 2.69 -1.01
N VAL A 559 -19.15 3.97 -0.83
CA VAL A 559 -19.09 4.97 -1.91
C VAL A 559 -17.66 5.19 -2.40
N HIS A 560 -16.65 4.75 -1.64
CA HIS A 560 -15.25 4.90 -2.02
C HIS A 560 -14.88 3.90 -3.13
N GLY A 561 -14.28 4.38 -4.23
CA GLY A 561 -13.91 3.56 -5.39
C GLY A 561 -15.08 3.24 -6.33
N ARG A 562 -16.23 3.90 -6.15
CA ARG A 562 -17.37 3.76 -7.07
C ARG A 562 -17.08 4.56 -8.34
N VAL A 563 -17.19 3.93 -9.51
CA VAL A 563 -17.07 4.62 -10.81
C VAL A 563 -18.48 4.89 -11.35
N LEU A 564 -18.81 6.16 -11.57
CA LEU A 564 -20.07 6.59 -12.19
C LEU A 564 -19.85 6.80 -13.68
N LYS A 565 -20.81 6.37 -14.50
CA LYS A 565 -20.80 6.69 -15.93
C LYS A 565 -20.99 8.21 -16.12
N PRO A 566 -20.09 8.92 -16.82
CA PRO A 566 -20.26 10.35 -17.10
C PRO A 566 -21.52 10.59 -17.94
N ALA A 567 -22.33 11.57 -17.53
CA ALA A 567 -23.41 12.08 -18.36
C ALA A 567 -22.84 12.91 -19.54
N ARG A 568 -23.69 13.28 -20.49
CA ARG A 568 -23.29 14.15 -21.60
C ARG A 568 -22.76 15.49 -21.07
N PRO A 569 -21.88 16.20 -21.80
CA PRO A 569 -21.34 17.50 -21.38
C PRO A 569 -22.39 18.55 -20.96
N SER A 570 -23.60 18.48 -21.53
CA SER A 570 -24.73 19.36 -21.17
C SER A 570 -25.41 19.00 -19.84
N GLU A 571 -25.22 17.78 -19.34
CA GLU A 571 -25.91 17.20 -18.18
C GLU A 571 -24.96 16.86 -17.01
N ILE A 572 -23.65 16.89 -17.24
CA ILE A 572 -22.62 16.49 -16.26
C ILE A 572 -22.61 17.39 -15.01
N GLU A 573 -22.90 18.68 -15.14
CA GLU A 573 -23.06 19.57 -13.98
C GLU A 573 -24.25 19.17 -13.10
N SER A 574 -25.37 18.79 -13.72
CA SER A 574 -26.54 18.29 -13.01
C SER A 574 -26.25 16.95 -12.32
N GLN A 575 -25.44 16.09 -12.95
CA GLN A 575 -25.00 14.83 -12.35
C GLN A 575 -24.15 15.07 -11.09
N ILE A 576 -23.17 15.98 -11.14
CA ILE A 576 -22.34 16.29 -9.97
C ILE A 576 -23.15 17.01 -8.87
N GLU A 577 -24.08 17.91 -9.22
CA GLU A 577 -24.99 18.51 -8.23
C GLU A 577 -25.88 17.45 -7.55
N ALA A 578 -26.35 16.43 -8.28
CA ALA A 578 -27.09 15.32 -7.68
C ALA A 578 -26.23 14.51 -6.69
N GLN A 579 -24.93 14.35 -6.97
CA GLN A 579 -23.99 13.68 -6.07
C GLN A 579 -23.68 14.50 -4.81
N ILE A 580 -23.58 15.83 -4.94
CA ILE A 580 -23.45 16.74 -3.81
C ILE A 580 -24.70 16.69 -2.92
N GLU A 581 -25.88 16.57 -3.52
CA GLU A 581 -27.14 16.44 -2.81
C GLU A 581 -27.27 15.09 -2.08
N GLU A 582 -26.79 13.99 -2.65
CA GLU A 582 -26.68 12.69 -1.98
C GLU A 582 -25.77 12.78 -0.73
N LEU A 583 -24.60 13.42 -0.87
CA LEU A 583 -23.70 13.69 0.26
C LEU A 583 -24.36 14.55 1.34
N ARG A 584 -25.11 15.59 0.95
CA ARG A 584 -25.85 16.45 1.87
C ARG A 584 -26.86 15.65 2.70
N GLN A 585 -27.63 14.78 2.04
CA GLN A 585 -28.62 13.93 2.70
C GLN A 585 -27.96 12.93 3.65
N GLU A 586 -26.85 12.31 3.24
CA GLU A 586 -26.07 11.37 4.05
C GLU A 586 -25.60 12.00 5.37
N TYR A 587 -25.14 13.25 5.33
CA TYR A 587 -24.62 13.96 6.51
C TYR A 587 -25.66 14.86 7.20
N GLY A 588 -26.91 14.87 6.74
CA GLY A 588 -28.00 15.67 7.34
C GLY A 588 -27.74 17.18 7.34
N VAL A 589 -26.98 17.71 6.38
CA VAL A 589 -26.64 19.14 6.29
C VAL A 589 -27.80 19.91 5.65
N SER A 590 -28.10 21.11 6.15
CA SER A 590 -29.14 21.96 5.55
C SER A 590 -28.75 22.42 4.14
N THR A 591 -29.72 22.56 3.23
CA THR A 591 -29.50 23.09 1.87
C THR A 591 -28.91 24.50 1.89
N ARG A 592 -29.21 25.31 2.93
CA ARG A 592 -28.64 26.66 3.14
C ARG A 592 -27.18 26.65 3.60
N GLN A 593 -26.64 25.47 3.92
CA GLN A 593 -25.28 25.28 4.44
C GLN A 593 -24.39 24.50 3.45
N VAL A 594 -24.76 24.51 2.17
CA VAL A 594 -23.93 24.00 1.07
C VAL A 594 -23.38 25.19 0.30
N PHE A 595 -22.09 25.41 0.39
CA PHE A 595 -21.36 26.50 -0.26
C PHE A 595 -20.55 25.96 -1.41
N ARG A 596 -20.57 26.64 -2.55
CA ARG A 596 -19.84 26.23 -3.76
C ARG A 596 -18.85 27.33 -4.12
N TYR A 597 -17.63 26.95 -4.45
CA TYR A 597 -16.54 27.85 -4.78
C TYR A 597 -15.97 27.48 -6.14
N ALA A 598 -15.71 28.49 -6.95
CA ALA A 598 -15.01 28.37 -8.22
C ALA A 598 -13.79 29.30 -8.22
N PHE A 599 -12.69 28.85 -8.81
CA PHE A 599 -11.50 29.67 -9.00
C PHE A 599 -11.68 30.61 -10.18
N ILE A 600 -11.56 31.92 -9.95
CA ILE A 600 -11.62 32.96 -10.98
C ILE A 600 -10.40 33.86 -10.78
N ARG A 601 -9.49 33.92 -11.77
CA ARG A 601 -8.28 34.76 -11.74
C ARG A 601 -7.48 34.60 -10.44
N SER A 602 -7.16 33.35 -10.10
CA SER A 602 -6.33 32.97 -8.93
C SER A 602 -6.95 33.26 -7.54
N ALA A 603 -8.26 33.54 -7.47
CA ALA A 603 -8.98 33.67 -6.20
C ALA A 603 -10.25 32.80 -6.19
N SER A 604 -10.53 32.13 -5.06
CA SER A 604 -11.77 31.37 -4.87
C SER A 604 -12.94 32.33 -4.64
N ARG A 605 -13.96 32.28 -5.50
CA ARG A 605 -15.22 33.03 -5.32
C ARG A 605 -16.38 32.09 -5.09
N GLN A 606 -17.26 32.46 -4.17
CA GLN A 606 -18.50 31.70 -3.95
C GLN A 606 -19.43 31.87 -5.15
N VAL A 607 -19.97 30.76 -5.64
CA VAL A 607 -20.87 30.70 -6.80
C VAL A 607 -22.20 30.02 -6.41
N PRO A 608 -23.32 30.37 -7.07
CA PRO A 608 -24.63 29.80 -6.74
C PRO A 608 -24.77 28.33 -7.21
N ARG A 609 -24.06 27.94 -8.26
CA ARG A 609 -23.99 26.58 -8.82
C ARG A 609 -22.56 26.26 -9.20
N ILE A 610 -22.19 24.98 -9.20
CA ILE A 610 -20.88 24.58 -9.73
C ILE A 610 -20.80 24.93 -11.22
N VAL A 611 -19.61 25.28 -11.68
CA VAL A 611 -19.32 25.53 -13.10
C VAL A 611 -18.13 24.68 -13.45
N LEU A 612 -18.36 23.62 -14.23
CA LEU A 612 -17.31 22.70 -14.65
C LEU A 612 -16.71 23.18 -15.98
N ARG A 613 -15.38 23.06 -16.11
CA ARG A 613 -14.59 23.56 -17.27
C ARG A 613 -13.58 22.50 -17.72
N GLY A 614 -12.97 22.70 -18.88
CA GLY A 614 -11.92 21.82 -19.41
C GLY A 614 -12.46 20.45 -19.76
N ALA A 615 -11.74 19.40 -19.32
CA ALA A 615 -12.06 18.00 -19.64
C ALA A 615 -13.49 17.56 -19.24
N TRP A 616 -14.12 18.22 -18.25
CA TRP A 616 -15.52 17.97 -17.89
C TRP A 616 -16.52 18.30 -19.02
N ARG A 617 -16.15 19.14 -19.99
CA ARG A 617 -17.02 19.57 -21.09
C ARG A 617 -16.46 19.24 -22.49
N ALA A 618 -15.39 18.45 -22.57
CA ALA A 618 -14.91 17.97 -23.86
C ALA A 618 -15.95 17.01 -24.45
N GLU A 619 -16.37 17.26 -25.69
CA GLU A 619 -17.07 16.27 -26.50
C GLU A 619 -16.00 15.32 -27.06
N ASP A 620 -16.19 14.00 -26.88
CA ASP A 620 -15.37 12.96 -27.50
C ASP A 620 -15.39 13.05 -29.04
#